data_AF-A0A093YQM3-F1
#
_entry.id   AF-A0A093YQM3-F1
#
_cell.length_a   1.000
_cell.length_b   1.000
_cell.length_c   1.000
_cell.angle_alpha   90.00
_cell.angle_beta   90.00
_cell.angle_gamma   90.00
#
_symmetry.space_group_name_H-M   'P 1'
#
loop_
_entity.id
_entity.type
_entity.pdbx_description
1 polymer ?
#
loop_
_entity_poly.entity_id
_entity_poly.type
_entity_poly.pdbx_seq_one_letter_code
_entity_poly.pdbx_strand_id
1 'polypeptide(L)'
;MPSIPTPSKAGIIEDASGDRHIPSSTRADGSKRKEIKIRPGYKPPEDVEVYKNQTAAGFRSRGQGGVPGAAGLKKEEPEATASSNKNSKRREARRKAAATASSSADPETEARTETNWRQPAANQTEAAPEEIVDPEAEREKKARNLKKKLKQAKELKEKKEGGAALLPEQFAKVIKINELIRELDALGFGPEGEPKEAEAKAGES
;
A
#
# COMPACT_ATOMS: atom_id res chain seq x y z
N MET A 1 -22.69 -33.73 -24.30
CA MET A 1 -23.21 -33.30 -22.98
C MET A 1 -23.37 -31.79 -23.00
N PRO A 2 -24.46 -31.20 -22.50
CA PRO A 2 -24.56 -29.75 -22.39
C PRO A 2 -23.50 -29.24 -21.41
N SER A 3 -22.68 -28.28 -21.85
CA SER A 3 -21.63 -27.67 -21.04
C SER A 3 -22.29 -26.73 -20.03
N ILE A 4 -22.21 -27.06 -18.74
CA ILE A 4 -22.74 -26.18 -17.68
C ILE A 4 -21.81 -24.96 -17.62
N PRO A 5 -22.32 -23.74 -17.84
CA PRO A 5 -21.47 -22.56 -17.80
C PRO A 5 -20.94 -22.35 -16.38
N THR A 6 -19.63 -22.14 -16.28
CA THR A 6 -18.96 -21.91 -14.99
C THR A 6 -19.26 -20.50 -14.50
N PRO A 7 -19.89 -20.33 -13.32
CA PRO A 7 -20.17 -19.00 -12.80
C PRO A 7 -18.87 -18.28 -12.37
N SER A 8 -18.86 -16.96 -12.48
CA SER A 8 -17.78 -16.11 -11.95
C SER A 8 -17.75 -16.15 -10.40
N LYS A 9 -16.76 -15.50 -9.79
CA LYS A 9 -16.64 -15.44 -8.33
C LYS A 9 -17.84 -14.73 -7.70
N ALA A 10 -18.42 -13.76 -8.42
CA ALA A 10 -19.66 -13.08 -8.05
C ALA A 10 -20.94 -13.87 -8.40
N GLY A 11 -20.84 -15.10 -8.91
CA GLY A 11 -21.99 -15.91 -9.29
C GLY A 11 -22.63 -15.51 -10.62
N ILE A 12 -21.89 -14.83 -11.50
CA ILE A 12 -22.37 -14.36 -12.79
C ILE A 12 -22.16 -15.44 -13.85
N ILE A 13 -23.18 -15.68 -14.66
CA ILE A 13 -23.12 -16.56 -15.83
C ILE A 13 -23.14 -15.69 -17.09
N GLU A 14 -22.32 -16.08 -18.07
CA GLU A 14 -22.31 -15.47 -19.41
C GLU A 14 -22.98 -16.44 -20.38
N ASP A 15 -24.03 -15.97 -21.05
CA ASP A 15 -24.71 -16.73 -22.09
C ASP A 15 -23.89 -16.76 -23.38
N ALA A 16 -24.19 -17.71 -24.27
CA ALA A 16 -23.56 -17.79 -25.60
C ALA A 16 -23.78 -16.51 -26.44
N SER A 17 -24.83 -15.74 -26.15
CA SER A 17 -25.14 -14.45 -26.78
C SER A 17 -24.30 -13.28 -26.24
N GLY A 18 -23.50 -13.50 -25.20
CA GLY A 18 -22.72 -12.46 -24.52
C GLY A 18 -23.47 -11.68 -23.43
N ASP A 19 -24.73 -12.05 -23.17
CA ASP A 19 -25.52 -11.49 -22.07
C ASP A 19 -25.04 -12.03 -20.72
N ARG A 20 -24.94 -11.16 -19.71
CA ARG A 20 -24.46 -11.50 -18.37
C ARG A 20 -25.60 -11.44 -17.38
N HIS A 21 -25.83 -12.52 -16.63
CA HIS A 21 -26.93 -12.63 -15.69
C HIS A 21 -26.57 -13.45 -14.44
N ILE A 22 -27.30 -13.21 -13.34
CA ILE A 22 -27.26 -14.04 -12.13
C ILE A 22 -28.46 -14.99 -12.17
N PRO A 23 -28.26 -16.32 -12.16
CA PRO A 23 -29.34 -17.29 -12.31
C PRO A 23 -30.36 -17.21 -11.18
N SER A 24 -31.61 -17.60 -11.46
CA SER A 24 -32.65 -17.71 -10.44
C SER A 24 -32.23 -18.67 -9.31
N SER A 25 -32.47 -18.29 -8.06
CA SER A 25 -32.16 -19.10 -6.88
C SER A 25 -33.39 -19.39 -6.04
N THR A 26 -33.36 -20.47 -5.26
CA THR A 26 -34.47 -20.85 -4.37
C THR A 26 -34.25 -20.25 -2.98
N ARG A 27 -35.30 -19.65 -2.40
CA ARG A 27 -35.32 -19.21 -1.00
C ARG A 27 -35.44 -20.42 -0.06
N ALA A 28 -35.19 -20.21 1.23
CA ALA A 28 -35.34 -21.25 2.24
C ALA A 28 -36.78 -21.79 2.34
N ASP A 29 -37.78 -20.97 2.00
CA ASP A 29 -39.20 -21.33 1.94
C ASP A 29 -39.59 -22.08 0.64
N GLY A 30 -38.65 -22.33 -0.28
CA GLY A 30 -38.90 -22.99 -1.57
C GLY A 30 -39.35 -22.04 -2.69
N SER A 31 -39.67 -20.78 -2.40
CA SER A 31 -40.02 -19.80 -3.44
C SER A 31 -38.81 -19.41 -4.28
N LYS A 32 -39.00 -19.10 -5.58
CA LYS A 32 -37.88 -18.71 -6.46
C LYS A 32 -37.63 -17.20 -6.44
N ARG A 33 -36.35 -16.83 -6.43
CA ARG A 33 -35.87 -15.48 -6.73
C ARG A 33 -35.73 -15.35 -8.24
N LYS A 34 -36.15 -14.20 -8.78
CA LYS A 34 -35.98 -13.92 -10.21
C LYS A 34 -34.50 -13.81 -10.57
N GLU A 35 -34.21 -14.13 -11.82
CA GLU A 35 -32.91 -13.87 -12.43
C GLU A 35 -32.62 -12.36 -12.49
N ILE A 36 -31.35 -11.98 -12.34
CA ILE A 36 -30.91 -10.58 -12.33
C ILE A 36 -29.99 -10.34 -13.52
N LYS A 37 -30.42 -9.46 -14.43
CA LYS A 37 -29.61 -9.03 -15.58
C LYS A 37 -28.55 -8.02 -15.14
N ILE A 38 -27.36 -8.12 -15.71
CA ILE A 38 -26.23 -7.23 -15.42
C ILE A 38 -25.98 -6.31 -16.60
N ARG A 39 -25.59 -5.07 -16.32
CA ARG A 39 -25.25 -4.10 -17.37
C ARG A 39 -24.01 -4.58 -18.15
N PRO A 40 -24.00 -4.49 -19.49
CA PRO A 40 -22.81 -4.84 -20.27
C PRO A 40 -21.59 -4.03 -19.81
N GLY A 41 -20.45 -4.71 -19.65
CA GLY A 41 -19.19 -4.11 -19.17
C GLY A 41 -19.05 -3.94 -17.66
N TYR A 42 -20.11 -4.09 -16.85
CA TYR A 42 -19.99 -4.01 -15.38
C TYR A 42 -19.33 -5.25 -14.80
N LYS A 43 -18.19 -5.10 -14.13
CA LYS A 43 -17.54 -6.17 -13.36
C LYS A 43 -17.62 -5.87 -11.86
N PRO A 44 -18.21 -6.77 -11.05
CA PRO A 44 -18.18 -6.64 -9.61
C PRO A 44 -16.74 -6.65 -9.08
N PRO A 45 -16.47 -6.00 -7.93
CA PRO A 45 -15.13 -5.93 -7.35
C PRO A 45 -14.51 -7.31 -7.04
N GLU A 46 -15.35 -8.32 -6.80
CA GLU A 46 -14.88 -9.71 -6.61
C GLU A 46 -14.25 -10.31 -7.87
N ASP A 47 -14.73 -9.90 -9.04
CA ASP A 47 -14.27 -10.36 -10.36
C ASP A 47 -13.20 -9.41 -10.96
N VAL A 48 -12.84 -8.32 -10.27
CA VAL A 48 -11.73 -7.45 -10.69
C VAL A 48 -10.41 -8.11 -10.31
N GLU A 49 -9.60 -8.41 -11.31
CA GLU A 49 -8.28 -9.02 -11.12
C GLU A 49 -7.34 -8.06 -10.41
N VAL A 50 -7.06 -8.34 -9.14
CA VAL A 50 -6.01 -7.65 -8.39
C VAL A 50 -4.66 -8.25 -8.78
N TYR A 51 -3.68 -7.40 -9.08
CA TYR A 51 -2.32 -7.85 -9.43
C TYR A 51 -1.75 -8.77 -8.35
N LYS A 52 -1.35 -9.97 -8.77
CA LYS A 52 -0.68 -10.96 -7.93
C LYS A 52 0.68 -11.25 -8.53
N ASN A 53 1.75 -10.84 -7.83
CA ASN A 53 3.10 -11.24 -8.19
C ASN A 53 3.23 -12.77 -7.99
N GLN A 54 3.46 -13.50 -9.07
CA GLN A 54 3.52 -14.96 -9.08
C GLN A 54 4.61 -15.51 -8.16
N THR A 55 5.80 -14.90 -8.16
CA THR A 55 6.92 -15.27 -7.28
C THR A 55 6.56 -15.05 -5.82
N ALA A 56 5.93 -13.92 -5.50
CA ALA A 56 5.48 -13.61 -4.14
C ALA A 56 4.33 -14.53 -3.68
N ALA A 57 3.40 -14.87 -4.58
CA ALA A 57 2.32 -15.82 -4.30
C ALA A 57 2.90 -17.22 -4.00
N GLY A 58 3.85 -17.69 -4.81
CA GLY A 58 4.56 -18.95 -4.60
C GLY A 58 5.36 -18.98 -3.30
N PHE A 59 5.98 -17.87 -2.89
CA PHE A 59 6.68 -17.80 -1.60
C PHE A 59 5.72 -17.88 -0.42
N ARG A 60 4.55 -17.21 -0.49
CA ARG A 60 3.53 -17.27 0.57
C ARG A 60 2.85 -18.64 0.66
N SER A 61 2.66 -19.33 -0.46
CA SER A 61 2.07 -20.68 -0.49
C SER A 61 3.09 -21.79 -0.24
N ARG A 62 4.39 -21.49 -0.25
CA ARG A 62 5.47 -22.45 0.05
C ARG A 62 5.31 -22.95 1.49
N GLY A 63 4.88 -24.20 1.63
CA GLY A 63 4.60 -24.85 2.93
C GLY A 63 3.14 -24.80 3.38
N GLN A 64 2.24 -24.14 2.64
CA GLN A 64 0.78 -24.16 2.87
C GLN A 64 0.08 -25.30 2.13
N GLY A 65 0.75 -25.94 1.17
CA GLY A 65 0.30 -27.18 0.55
C GLY A 65 1.09 -28.35 1.12
N GLY A 66 0.39 -29.38 1.62
CA GLY A 66 1.02 -30.66 1.92
C GLY A 66 1.71 -31.24 0.68
N VAL A 67 2.47 -32.33 0.87
CA VAL A 67 3.15 -33.03 -0.23
C VAL A 67 2.16 -33.33 -1.38
N PRO A 68 2.46 -32.89 -2.62
CA PRO A 68 1.60 -33.14 -3.78
C PRO A 68 1.31 -34.64 -3.92
N GLY A 69 0.03 -35.01 -3.98
CA GLY A 69 -0.42 -36.41 -4.02
C GLY A 69 -0.94 -36.98 -2.69
N ALA A 70 -0.78 -36.30 -1.55
CA ALA A 70 -1.36 -36.71 -0.26
C ALA A 70 -2.83 -36.26 -0.06
N ALA A 71 -3.52 -35.79 -1.10
CA ALA A 71 -4.95 -35.53 -1.08
C ALA A 71 -5.75 -36.85 -1.18
N GLY A 72 -5.45 -37.80 -0.30
CA GLY A 72 -6.11 -39.09 -0.18
C GLY A 72 -6.62 -39.27 1.24
N LEU A 73 -7.96 -39.29 1.36
CA LEU A 73 -8.75 -39.52 2.57
C LEU A 73 -8.62 -38.43 3.65
N LYS A 74 -9.75 -37.75 3.92
CA LYS A 74 -9.99 -37.12 5.21
C LYS A 74 -9.88 -38.22 6.27
N LYS A 75 -8.71 -38.36 6.87
CA LYS A 75 -8.53 -39.07 8.13
C LYS A 75 -8.58 -38.02 9.23
N GLU A 76 -9.30 -38.37 10.27
CA GLU A 76 -9.63 -37.58 11.46
C GLU A 76 -8.40 -36.88 12.05
N GLU A 77 -8.68 -35.80 12.79
CA GLU A 77 -7.74 -34.88 13.43
C GLU A 77 -6.34 -35.45 13.71
N PRO A 78 -5.26 -34.77 13.29
CA PRO A 78 -3.98 -35.03 13.91
C PRO A 78 -4.04 -34.43 15.32
N GLU A 79 -4.12 -35.28 16.34
CA GLU A 79 -3.86 -34.88 17.72
C GLU A 79 -2.57 -34.07 17.75
N ALA A 80 -2.70 -32.79 18.10
CA ALA A 80 -1.58 -31.90 18.25
C ALA A 80 -0.68 -32.46 19.36
N THR A 81 0.44 -33.07 18.96
CA THR A 81 1.46 -33.55 19.90
C THR A 81 1.80 -32.44 20.92
N ALA A 82 1.90 -32.80 22.20
CA ALA A 82 2.03 -31.88 23.33
C ALA A 82 3.22 -30.89 23.23
N SER A 83 4.15 -31.10 22.30
CA SER A 83 5.26 -30.20 21.95
C SER A 83 4.84 -28.99 21.11
N SER A 84 3.83 -29.10 20.24
CA SER A 84 3.29 -28.00 19.43
C SER A 84 2.65 -26.92 20.30
N ASN A 85 1.91 -27.34 21.33
CA ASN A 85 1.24 -26.44 22.30
C ASN A 85 2.21 -25.66 23.20
N LYS A 86 3.44 -26.16 23.41
CA LYS A 86 4.48 -25.42 24.15
C LYS A 86 5.13 -24.33 23.28
N ASN A 87 5.32 -24.61 21.98
CA ASN A 87 5.94 -23.65 21.06
C ASN A 87 4.98 -22.49 20.71
N SER A 88 3.68 -22.76 20.56
CA SER A 88 2.66 -21.72 20.37
C SER A 88 2.59 -20.77 21.58
N LYS A 89 2.54 -21.31 22.81
CA LYS A 89 2.55 -20.51 24.04
C LYS A 89 3.82 -19.65 24.20
N ARG A 90 5.01 -20.18 23.85
CA ARG A 90 6.26 -19.40 23.90
C ARG A 90 6.31 -18.29 22.86
N ARG A 91 5.75 -18.53 21.67
CA ARG A 91 5.68 -17.55 20.57
C ARG A 91 4.65 -16.46 20.86
N GLU A 92 3.51 -16.80 21.46
CA GLU A 92 2.51 -15.83 21.90
C GLU A 92 2.97 -15.00 23.09
N ALA A 93 3.69 -15.60 24.06
CA ALA A 93 4.29 -14.85 25.17
C ALA A 93 5.35 -13.86 24.69
N ARG A 94 6.19 -14.25 23.72
CA ARG A 94 7.15 -13.32 23.09
C ARG A 94 6.46 -12.21 22.28
N ARG A 95 5.37 -12.51 21.58
CA ARG A 95 4.59 -11.49 20.85
C ARG A 95 3.89 -10.52 21.78
N LYS A 96 3.32 -11.01 22.89
CA LYS A 96 2.72 -10.15 23.93
C LYS A 96 3.78 -9.28 24.60
N ALA A 97 4.93 -9.84 24.98
CA ALA A 97 6.03 -9.06 25.57
C ALA A 97 6.61 -8.00 24.61
N ALA A 98 6.69 -8.31 23.31
CA ALA A 98 7.09 -7.32 22.30
C ALA A 98 6.05 -6.20 22.12
N ALA A 99 4.76 -6.51 22.28
CA ALA A 99 3.69 -5.51 22.25
C ALA A 99 3.71 -4.61 23.50
N THR A 100 3.98 -5.17 24.70
CA THR A 100 4.10 -4.36 25.92
C THR A 100 5.39 -3.54 25.98
N ALA A 101 6.49 -4.01 25.38
CA ALA A 101 7.73 -3.23 25.26
C ALA A 101 7.64 -2.11 24.21
N SER A 102 6.63 -2.14 23.33
CA SER A 102 6.33 -1.08 22.36
C SER A 102 5.29 -0.08 22.87
N SER A 103 4.77 -0.25 24.09
CA SER A 103 3.71 0.59 24.67
C SER A 103 4.17 1.46 25.85
N SER A 104 5.49 1.68 26.01
CA SER A 104 6.05 2.61 27.01
C SER A 104 6.94 3.66 26.33
N ALA A 105 6.32 4.47 25.49
CA ALA A 105 6.74 5.83 25.14
C ALA A 105 5.45 6.64 24.93
N ASP A 106 5.36 7.76 25.66
CA ASP A 106 4.15 8.54 25.93
C ASP A 106 3.32 9.04 24.72
N PRO A 107 2.05 9.40 24.96
CA PRO A 107 1.02 9.65 23.95
C PRO A 107 0.83 11.14 23.66
N GLU A 108 0.90 11.56 22.39
CA GLU A 108 0.26 12.80 21.97
C GLU A 108 -0.02 12.87 20.46
N THR A 109 -1.22 13.35 20.15
CA THR A 109 -1.72 13.86 18.84
C THR A 109 -1.96 12.83 17.73
N GLU A 110 -3.18 12.31 17.64
CA GLU A 110 -4.35 12.88 16.96
C GLU A 110 -4.40 12.68 15.44
N ALA A 111 -5.47 11.95 15.06
CA ALA A 111 -6.30 12.16 13.89
C ALA A 111 -5.59 12.38 12.53
N ARG A 112 -5.15 11.27 11.93
CA ARG A 112 -5.07 11.19 10.47
C ARG A 112 -6.24 10.37 9.95
N THR A 113 -7.17 11.10 9.36
CA THR A 113 -8.31 10.66 8.57
C THR A 113 -7.92 9.52 7.62
N GLU A 114 -8.40 8.32 7.93
CA GLU A 114 -8.47 7.23 6.97
C GLU A 114 -9.50 7.63 5.91
N THR A 115 -9.02 8.19 4.80
CA THR A 115 -9.82 8.37 3.58
C THR A 115 -10.17 6.99 3.04
N ASN A 116 -11.36 6.56 3.44
CA ASN A 116 -12.08 5.41 2.94
C ASN A 116 -12.33 5.57 1.42
N TRP A 117 -11.41 5.09 0.60
CA TRP A 117 -11.45 5.13 -0.88
C TRP A 117 -12.60 4.29 -1.49
N ARG A 118 -13.50 3.72 -0.68
CA ARG A 118 -14.53 2.78 -1.12
C ARG A 118 -15.94 3.28 -0.83
N GLN A 119 -16.34 4.37 -1.46
CA GLN A 119 -17.76 4.65 -1.73
C GLN A 119 -17.95 5.24 -3.14
N PRO A 120 -18.81 4.64 -3.98
CA PRO A 120 -19.26 5.26 -5.21
C PRO A 120 -20.57 6.03 -4.93
N ALA A 121 -20.52 7.35 -4.96
CA ALA A 121 -21.72 8.19 -4.98
C ALA A 121 -21.81 8.85 -6.36
N ALA A 122 -22.84 8.45 -7.11
CA ALA A 122 -23.25 9.06 -8.36
C ALA A 122 -23.84 10.45 -8.11
N ASN A 123 -23.53 11.37 -9.04
CA ASN A 123 -24.26 12.61 -9.36
C ASN A 123 -24.70 13.50 -8.19
N GLN A 124 -23.98 14.59 -7.99
CA GLN A 124 -24.59 15.92 -8.10
C GLN A 124 -23.55 17.00 -8.41
N THR A 125 -24.07 17.94 -9.17
CA THR A 125 -23.52 19.12 -9.82
C THR A 125 -22.87 20.11 -8.84
N GLU A 126 -21.89 20.86 -9.37
CA GLU A 126 -21.44 22.18 -8.91
C GLU A 126 -20.66 22.32 -7.59
N ALA A 127 -19.77 23.33 -7.63
CA ALA A 127 -18.93 23.88 -6.58
C ALA A 127 -17.63 23.13 -6.27
N ALA A 128 -16.56 23.62 -6.88
CA ALA A 128 -15.20 23.53 -6.35
C ALA A 128 -15.16 23.99 -4.88
N PRO A 129 -14.47 23.26 -3.99
CA PRO A 129 -13.82 23.88 -2.86
C PRO A 129 -12.42 24.28 -3.32
N GLU A 130 -12.21 25.58 -3.48
CA GLU A 130 -10.88 26.18 -3.40
C GLU A 130 -10.33 25.86 -2.00
N GLU A 131 -9.57 24.76 -1.87
CA GLU A 131 -8.67 24.63 -0.74
C GLU A 131 -7.59 25.68 -0.93
N ILE A 132 -7.67 26.71 -0.10
CA ILE A 132 -6.61 27.67 0.16
C ILE A 132 -5.46 26.85 0.78
N VAL A 133 -4.67 26.19 -0.06
CA VAL A 133 -3.39 25.62 0.36
C VAL A 133 -2.47 26.82 0.47
N ASP A 134 -2.22 27.28 1.70
CA ASP A 134 -1.36 28.43 1.92
C ASP A 134 -0.08 28.30 1.10
N PRO A 135 0.26 29.30 0.26
CA PRO A 135 1.41 29.22 -0.64
C PRO A 135 2.73 29.01 0.12
N GLU A 136 2.76 29.33 1.41
CA GLU A 136 3.86 29.09 2.34
C GLU A 136 4.04 27.62 2.69
N ALA A 137 2.95 26.87 2.92
CA ALA A 137 3.00 25.45 3.22
C ALA A 137 3.50 24.62 2.02
N GLU A 138 3.23 25.08 0.79
CA GLU A 138 3.81 24.47 -0.40
C GLU A 138 5.31 24.75 -0.56
N ARG A 139 5.74 25.98 -0.27
CA ARG A 139 7.17 26.37 -0.30
C ARG A 139 7.96 25.56 0.71
N GLU A 140 7.42 25.37 1.91
CA GLU A 140 8.07 24.59 2.96
C GLU A 140 8.17 23.10 2.60
N LYS A 141 7.11 22.50 2.04
CA LYS A 141 7.15 21.12 1.53
C LYS A 141 8.18 20.96 0.40
N LYS A 142 8.27 21.92 -0.52
CA LYS A 142 9.27 21.95 -1.59
C LYS A 142 10.68 22.07 -1.02
N ALA A 143 10.89 22.95 -0.04
CA ALA A 143 12.18 23.09 0.65
C ALA A 143 12.61 21.81 1.39
N ARG A 144 11.69 21.14 2.11
CA ARG A 144 11.97 19.86 2.77
C ARG A 144 12.36 18.76 1.77
N ASN A 145 11.74 18.74 0.59
CA ASN A 145 12.10 17.79 -0.47
C ASN A 145 13.47 18.09 -1.08
N LEU A 146 13.79 19.36 -1.31
CA LEU A 146 15.09 19.80 -1.82
C LEU A 146 16.21 19.53 -0.81
N LYS A 147 15.98 19.80 0.48
CA LYS A 147 16.92 19.48 1.57
C LYS A 147 17.27 17.99 1.62
N LYS A 148 16.29 17.10 1.43
CA LYS A 148 16.52 15.64 1.34
C LYS A 148 17.40 15.27 0.15
N LYS A 149 17.15 15.86 -1.03
CA LYS A 149 17.98 15.64 -2.22
C LYS A 149 19.40 16.15 -2.01
N LEU A 150 19.56 17.31 -1.37
CA LEU A 150 20.85 17.91 -1.06
C LEU A 150 21.66 17.02 -0.10
N LYS A 151 21.02 16.48 0.96
CA LYS A 151 21.67 15.54 1.87
C LYS A 151 22.16 14.26 1.16
N GLN A 152 21.32 13.67 0.32
CA GLN A 152 21.71 12.50 -0.48
C GLN A 152 22.88 12.80 -1.42
N ALA A 153 22.87 13.98 -2.06
CA ALA A 153 23.94 14.39 -2.95
C ALA A 153 25.26 14.69 -2.21
N LYS A 154 25.20 15.28 -1.01
CA LYS A 154 26.35 15.46 -0.10
C LYS A 154 26.94 14.11 0.33
N GLU A 155 26.11 13.15 0.75
CA GLU A 155 26.58 11.79 1.09
C GLU A 155 27.23 11.06 -0.10
N LEU A 156 26.70 11.26 -1.33
CA LEU A 156 27.34 10.72 -2.53
C LEU A 156 28.67 11.43 -2.83
N LYS A 157 28.77 12.74 -2.59
CA LYS A 157 30.03 13.50 -2.72
C LYS A 157 31.08 13.00 -1.73
N GLU A 158 30.72 12.79 -0.47
CA GLU A 158 31.61 12.23 0.56
C GLU A 158 32.09 10.82 0.19
N LYS A 159 31.20 9.98 -0.35
CA LYS A 159 31.57 8.65 -0.86
C LYS A 159 32.52 8.72 -2.05
N LYS A 160 32.36 9.72 -2.94
CA LYS A 160 33.31 9.99 -4.04
C LYS A 160 34.69 10.36 -3.51
N GLU A 161 34.73 11.25 -2.52
CA GLU A 161 35.98 11.71 -1.88
C GLU A 161 36.65 10.59 -1.09
N GLY A 162 35.86 9.69 -0.50
CA GLY A 162 36.31 8.43 0.11
C GLY A 162 36.76 7.35 -0.88
N GLY A 163 36.84 7.65 -2.18
CA GLY A 163 37.36 6.76 -3.21
C GLY A 163 36.41 5.65 -3.69
N ALA A 164 35.13 5.70 -3.31
CA ALA A 164 34.14 4.75 -3.80
C ALA A 164 33.76 5.04 -5.27
N ALA A 165 33.73 4.00 -6.10
CA ALA A 165 33.27 4.11 -7.48
C ALA A 165 31.75 4.31 -7.52
N LEU A 166 31.32 5.52 -7.89
CA LEU A 166 29.90 5.86 -8.03
C LEU A 166 29.38 5.51 -9.43
N LEU A 167 28.09 5.23 -9.53
CA LEU A 167 27.41 5.04 -10.81
C LEU A 167 27.26 6.39 -11.54
N PRO A 168 27.17 6.40 -12.88
CA PRO A 168 26.92 7.62 -13.66
C PRO A 168 25.70 8.42 -13.19
N GLU A 169 24.63 7.73 -12.81
CA GLU A 169 23.42 8.35 -12.26
C GLU A 169 23.66 9.03 -10.90
N GLN A 170 24.59 8.50 -10.09
CA GLN A 170 24.96 9.09 -8.80
C GLN A 170 25.84 10.33 -8.99
N PHE A 171 26.74 10.32 -9.99
CA PHE A 171 27.49 11.53 -10.36
C PHE A 171 26.58 12.66 -10.83
N ALA A 172 25.52 12.35 -11.58
CA ALA A 172 24.52 13.34 -11.96
C ALA A 172 23.86 14.01 -10.74
N LYS A 173 23.62 13.27 -9.64
CA LYS A 173 23.10 13.85 -8.38
C LYS A 173 24.11 14.76 -7.71
N VAL A 174 25.39 14.41 -7.73
CA VAL A 174 26.48 15.24 -7.17
C VAL A 174 26.67 16.52 -7.98
N ILE A 175 26.56 16.47 -9.30
CA ILE A 175 26.65 17.67 -10.17
C ILE A 175 25.51 18.64 -9.88
N LYS A 176 24.29 18.12 -9.63
CA LYS A 176 23.09 18.91 -9.32
C LYS A 176 23.10 19.61 -7.95
N ILE A 177 24.13 19.43 -7.12
CA ILE A 177 24.20 20.06 -5.78
C ILE A 177 24.03 21.58 -5.88
N ASN A 178 24.73 22.23 -6.81
CA ASN A 178 24.69 23.68 -6.96
C ASN A 178 23.32 24.17 -7.47
N GLU A 179 22.63 23.37 -8.29
CA GLU A 179 21.28 23.67 -8.76
C GLU A 179 20.27 23.56 -7.61
N LEU A 180 20.36 22.51 -6.78
CA LEU A 180 19.50 22.32 -5.61
C LEU A 180 19.67 23.42 -4.57
N ILE A 181 20.89 23.96 -4.40
CA ILE A 181 21.15 25.10 -3.51
C ILE A 181 20.46 26.35 -4.07
N ARG A 182 20.59 26.64 -5.38
CA ARG A 182 19.92 27.78 -6.01
C ARG A 182 18.39 27.69 -5.94
N GLU A 183 17.83 26.49 -6.07
CA GLU A 183 16.38 26.26 -5.92
C GLU A 183 15.93 26.50 -4.48
N LEU A 184 16.73 26.14 -3.46
CA LEU A 184 16.45 26.48 -2.07
C LEU A 184 16.55 27.99 -1.82
N ASP A 185 17.59 28.64 -2.35
CA ASP A 185 17.79 30.09 -2.21
C ASP A 185 16.63 30.89 -2.82
N ALA A 186 16.12 30.43 -3.98
CA ALA A 186 14.96 31.01 -4.64
C ALA A 186 13.66 30.86 -3.84
N LEU A 187 13.58 29.83 -2.99
CA LEU A 187 12.47 29.62 -2.05
C LEU A 187 12.67 30.31 -0.70
N GLY A 188 13.80 31.02 -0.50
CA GLY A 188 14.10 31.72 0.75
C GLY A 188 14.71 30.84 1.83
N PHE A 189 15.32 29.71 1.47
CA PHE A 189 16.04 28.83 2.38
C PHE A 189 17.53 28.83 2.04
N GLY A 190 18.40 28.84 3.05
CA GLY A 190 19.85 28.82 2.93
C GLY A 190 20.43 27.49 2.41
N PRO A 191 21.76 27.38 2.28
CA PRO A 191 22.45 26.22 1.68
C PRO A 191 22.30 24.91 2.47
N GLU A 192 21.89 24.99 3.74
CA GLU A 192 21.56 23.88 4.63
C GLU A 192 20.04 23.57 4.68
N GLY A 193 19.23 24.32 3.92
CA GLY A 193 17.77 24.26 3.95
C GLY A 193 17.16 24.82 5.24
N GLU A 194 17.83 25.79 5.85
CA GLU A 194 17.33 26.61 6.97
C GLU A 194 16.63 27.85 6.41
N PRO A 195 15.60 28.41 7.06
CA PRO A 195 15.00 29.66 6.58
C PRO A 195 16.03 30.79 6.63
N LYS A 196 16.09 31.63 5.60
CA LYS A 196 17.11 32.70 5.46
C LYS A 196 17.15 33.66 6.67
N GLU A 197 16.03 33.83 7.35
CA GLU A 197 15.91 34.63 8.58
C GLU A 197 16.63 34.01 9.78
N ALA A 198 16.74 32.68 9.84
CA ALA A 198 17.48 31.98 10.90
C ALA A 198 19.00 32.02 10.64
N GLU A 199 19.43 31.94 9.38
CA GLU A 199 20.85 32.02 9.00
C GLU A 199 21.42 33.44 9.26
N ALA A 200 20.64 34.49 8.97
CA ALA A 200 21.02 35.87 9.28
C ALA A 200 21.19 36.11 10.79
N LYS A 201 20.41 35.43 11.65
CA LYS A 201 20.57 35.50 13.11
C LYS A 201 21.73 34.64 13.64
N ALA A 202 22.07 33.55 12.97
CA ALA A 202 23.17 32.67 13.36
C ALA A 202 24.56 33.27 13.04
N GLY A 203 24.66 34.18 12.06
CA GLY A 203 25.90 34.84 11.67
C GLY A 203 26.28 36.10 12.47
N GLU A 204 25.39 36.59 13.34
CA GLU A 204 25.58 37.81 14.15
C GLU A 204 25.87 37.50 15.63
N SER A 205 26.21 36.24 15.95
CA SER A 205 26.58 35.76 17.30
C SER A 205 28.06 35.42 17.40
#